data_AF-A0A1Q7B447-F1
#
_entry.id   AF-A0A1Q7B447-F1
#
_cell.length_a   1.000
_cell.length_b   1.000
_cell.length_c   1.000
_cell.angle_alpha   90.00
_cell.angle_beta   90.00
_cell.angle_gamma   90.00
#
_symmetry.space_group_name_H-M   'P 1'
#
loop_
_entity.id
_entity.type
_entity.pdbx_description
1 polymer ?
#
loop_
_entity_poly.entity_id
_entity_poly.type
_entity_poly.pdbx_seq_one_letter_code
_entity_poly.pdbx_strand_id
1 'polypeptide(L)' 'MGKTLFSLTFATVLLALASSEASAFLYSSFVCQAVGARSVGWGRSFFIGEAKVIALSRCARRSGICTISYCVPGY' A
#
# COMPACT_ATOMS: atom_id res chain seq x y z
N MET A 1 23.19 -21.88 3.55
CA MET A 1 23.61 -20.52 3.15
C MET A 1 22.59 -19.74 2.30
N GLY A 2 21.59 -20.35 1.63
CA GLY A 2 20.64 -19.58 0.78
C GLY A 2 19.56 -18.78 1.52
N LYS A 3 19.12 -19.24 2.70
CA LYS A 3 18.02 -18.58 3.47
C LYS A 3 18.38 -17.18 3.96
N THR A 4 19.63 -16.94 4.35
CA THR A 4 20.08 -15.64 4.87
C THR A 4 20.16 -14.58 3.76
N LEU A 5 20.54 -14.97 2.54
CA LEU A 5 20.58 -14.09 1.38
C LEU A 5 19.17 -13.64 0.95
N PHE A 6 18.18 -14.54 1.03
CA PHE A 6 16.78 -14.22 0.76
C PHE A 6 16.17 -13.24 1.78
N SER A 7 16.47 -13.43 3.07
CA SER A 7 16.00 -12.52 4.11
C SER A 7 16.61 -11.13 3.98
N LEU A 8 17.91 -11.04 3.64
CA LEU A 8 18.55 -9.75 3.40
C LEU A 8 17.96 -9.03 2.19
N THR A 9 17.74 -9.73 1.07
CA THR A 9 17.14 -9.13 -0.13
C THR A 9 15.71 -8.67 0.13
N PHE A 10 14.90 -9.46 0.82
CA PHE A 10 13.56 -9.08 1.23
C PHE A 10 13.57 -7.84 2.14
N ALA A 11 14.46 -7.79 3.13
CA ALA A 11 14.61 -6.62 3.99
C ALA A 11 15.05 -5.38 3.19
N THR A 12 16.02 -5.50 2.29
CA THR A 12 16.46 -4.36 1.45
C THR A 12 15.38 -3.89 0.49
N VAL A 13 14.54 -4.78 -0.04
CA VAL A 13 13.38 -4.41 -0.85
C VAL A 13 12.35 -3.66 0.00
N LEU A 14 12.08 -4.13 1.23
CA LEU A 14 11.19 -3.42 2.16
C LEU A 14 11.72 -2.04 2.53
N LEU A 15 13.02 -1.91 2.80
CA LEU A 15 13.68 -0.64 3.11
C LEU A 15 13.72 0.31 1.91
N ALA A 16 13.91 -0.21 0.69
CA ALA A 16 13.86 0.58 -0.53
C ALA A 16 12.42 1.05 -0.85
N LEU A 17 11.41 0.19 -0.64
CA LEU A 17 10.00 0.59 -0.71
C LEU A 17 9.65 1.66 0.33
N ALA A 18 10.17 1.53 1.56
CA ALA A 18 10.02 2.51 2.62
C ALA A 18 10.81 3.81 2.39
N SER A 19 11.82 3.82 1.53
CA SER A 19 12.58 5.03 1.18
C SER A 19 11.96 5.78 -0.01
N SER A 20 11.34 5.07 -0.97
CA SER A 20 10.61 5.68 -2.10
C SER A 20 9.35 6.48 -1.70
N GLU A 21 8.87 6.33 -0.46
CA GLU A 21 7.73 7.07 0.11
C GLU A 21 8.14 8.38 0.81
N ALA A 22 9.42 8.59 1.14
CA ALA A 22 9.91 9.84 1.74
C ALA A 22 10.03 10.99 0.72
N SER A 23 10.07 10.67 -0.58
CA SER A 23 10.25 11.65 -1.67
C SER A 23 8.95 12.27 -2.19
N ALA A 24 7.81 12.10 -1.50
CA ALA A 24 6.51 12.70 -1.83
C ALA A 24 6.12 13.88 -0.90
N PHE A 25 7.10 14.67 -0.47
CA PHE A 25 7.00 16.12 -0.20
C PHE A 25 5.95 16.74 -1.16
N LEU A 26 4.85 17.43 -0.83
CA LEU A 26 4.57 18.34 0.29
C LEU A 26 3.08 18.69 0.53
N TYR A 27 2.08 18.28 -0.28
CA TYR A 27 0.69 18.75 -0.07
C TYR A 27 -0.40 17.97 -0.83
N SER A 28 -0.39 16.63 -0.84
CA SER A 28 -1.50 15.89 -1.45
C SER A 28 -1.84 14.65 -0.64
N SER A 29 -3.09 14.59 -0.18
CA SER A 29 -3.63 13.44 0.53
C SER A 29 -3.89 12.30 -0.47
N PHE A 30 -3.19 11.18 -0.41
CA PHE A 30 -3.40 10.09 -1.36
C PHE A 30 -4.70 9.35 -1.06
N VAL A 31 -5.50 9.12 -2.10
CA VAL A 31 -6.71 8.29 -2.07
C VAL A 31 -6.49 7.05 -2.90
N CYS A 32 -6.64 5.89 -2.29
CA CYS A 32 -6.49 4.58 -2.91
C CYS A 32 -7.80 3.79 -2.85
N GLN A 33 -8.12 3.09 -3.94
CA GLN A 33 -9.21 2.12 -4.02
C GLN A 33 -8.63 0.70 -4.07
N ALA A 34 -9.17 -0.18 -3.24
CA ALA A 34 -8.98 -1.62 -3.28
C ALA A 34 -10.25 -2.33 -3.76
N VAL A 35 -10.09 -3.37 -4.57
CA VAL A 35 -11.17 -4.18 -5.11
C VAL A 35 -10.87 -5.64 -4.86
N GLY A 36 -11.87 -6.38 -4.39
CA GLY A 36 -11.87 -7.82 -4.19
C GLY A 36 -13.07 -8.45 -4.90
N ALA A 37 -13.19 -9.78 -4.82
CA ALA A 37 -14.16 -10.57 -5.61
C ALA A 37 -15.61 -10.05 -5.51
N ARG A 38 -16.02 -9.48 -4.36
CA ARG A 38 -17.33 -8.83 -4.16
C ARG A 38 -17.29 -7.59 -3.25
N SER A 39 -16.13 -6.99 -3.04
CA SER A 39 -16.03 -5.80 -2.17
C SER A 39 -15.10 -4.74 -2.71
N VAL A 40 -15.44 -3.50 -2.42
CA VAL A 40 -14.60 -2.35 -2.68
C VAL A 40 -14.27 -1.67 -1.36
N GLY A 41 -13.00 -1.34 -1.15
CA GLY A 41 -12.51 -0.59 -0.01
C GLY A 41 -11.77 0.65 -0.45
N TRP A 42 -11.85 1.72 0.36
CA TRP A 42 -11.21 2.99 0.06
C TRP A 42 -10.37 3.43 1.25
N GLY A 43 -9.19 3.93 0.98
CA GLY A 43 -8.27 4.46 1.99
C GLY A 43 -7.74 5.81 1.56
N ARG A 44 -7.66 6.74 2.52
CA ARG A 44 -7.08 8.06 2.32
C ARG A 44 -6.05 8.30 3.41
N SER A 45 -4.86 8.74 3.03
CA SER A 45 -3.81 9.14 3.97
C SER A 45 -2.80 10.06 3.29
N PHE A 46 -2.06 10.82 4.07
CA PHE A 46 -0.94 11.64 3.58
C PHE A 46 0.20 10.77 3.02
N PHE A 47 0.29 9.53 3.48
CA PHE A 47 1.23 8.53 2.96
C PHE A 47 0.50 7.55 2.05
N ILE A 48 1.02 7.33 0.84
CA ILE A 48 0.42 6.39 -0.12
C ILE A 48 0.44 4.94 0.40
N GLY A 49 1.47 4.56 1.18
CA GLY A 49 1.54 3.27 1.85
C GLY A 49 0.36 3.06 2.80
N GLU A 50 0.14 4.00 3.71
CA GLU A 50 -1.00 3.98 4.64
C GLU A 50 -2.34 3.97 3.91
N ALA A 51 -2.49 4.80 2.86
CA ALA A 51 -3.71 4.84 2.06
C ALA A 51 -4.02 3.48 1.43
N LYS A 52 -3.00 2.76 0.94
CA LYS A 52 -3.13 1.39 0.41
C LYS A 52 -3.51 0.39 1.49
N VAL A 53 -2.83 0.41 2.64
CA VAL A 53 -3.10 -0.51 3.77
C VAL A 53 -4.53 -0.33 4.26
N ILE A 54 -5.00 0.92 4.39
CA ILE A 54 -6.38 1.22 4.81
C ILE A 54 -7.39 0.70 3.77
N ALA A 55 -7.15 0.94 2.48
CA ALA A 55 -8.02 0.47 1.40
C ALA A 55 -8.11 -1.06 1.37
N LEU A 56 -6.96 -1.74 1.43
CA LEU A 56 -6.86 -3.20 1.47
C LEU A 56 -7.53 -3.78 2.70
N SER A 57 -7.27 -3.22 3.89
CA SER A 57 -7.86 -3.69 5.15
C SER A 57 -9.39 -3.59 5.12
N ARG A 58 -9.94 -2.47 4.65
CA ARG A 58 -11.39 -2.27 4.52
C ARG A 58 -12.03 -3.23 3.52
N CYS A 59 -11.33 -3.50 2.41
CA CYS A 59 -11.80 -4.46 1.42
C CYS A 59 -11.71 -5.91 1.95
N ALA A 60 -10.59 -6.30 2.53
CA ALA A 60 -10.33 -7.64 3.06
C ALA A 60 -11.31 -8.02 4.17
N ARG A 61 -11.76 -7.05 4.98
CA ARG A 61 -12.84 -7.24 5.96
C ARG A 61 -14.13 -7.78 5.37
N ARG A 62 -14.37 -7.59 4.06
CA ARG A 62 -15.62 -7.98 3.40
C ARG A 62 -15.46 -9.09 2.36
N SER A 63 -14.32 -9.19 1.68
CA SER A 63 -14.13 -10.20 0.61
C SER A 63 -12.87 -11.07 0.77
N GLY A 64 -12.13 -10.93 1.87
CA GLY A 64 -10.91 -11.69 2.16
C GLY A 64 -9.71 -11.22 1.33
N ILE A 65 -9.67 -11.58 0.05
CA ILE A 65 -8.58 -11.22 -0.86
C ILE A 65 -8.98 -9.98 -1.65
N CYS A 66 -8.17 -8.93 -1.51
CA CYS A 66 -8.34 -7.67 -2.21
C CYS A 66 -7.02 -7.17 -2.77
N THR A 67 -7.10 -6.47 -3.89
CA THR A 67 -5.96 -5.83 -4.55
C THR A 67 -6.22 -4.34 -4.73
N ILE A 68 -5.15 -3.54 -4.81
CA ILE A 68 -5.27 -2.11 -5.13
C ILE A 68 -5.63 -1.98 -6.61
N SER A 69 -6.71 -1.26 -6.90
CA SER A 69 -7.11 -0.93 -8.27
C SER A 69 -6.41 0.34 -8.75
N TYR A 70 -6.44 1.42 -7.95
CA TYR A 70 -5.73 2.65 -8.28
C TYR A 70 -5.47 3.49 -7.03
N CYS A 71 -4.51 4.42 -7.16
CA CYS A 71 -4.22 5.44 -6.17
C CYS A 71 -4.02 6.78 -6.88
N VAL A 72 -4.66 7.83 -6.38
CA VAL A 72 -4.54 9.19 -6.92
C VAL A 72 -4.15 10.15 -5.80
N PRO A 73 -3.33 11.17 -6.09
CA PRO A 73 -3.16 12.29 -5.18
C PRO A 73 -4.48 13.04 -5.08
N GLY A 74 -5.00 13.16 -3.86
CA GLY A 74 -6.17 13.97 -3.51
C GLY A 74 -5.72 15.36 -3.13
N TYR A 75 -6.26 16.34 -3.83
CA TYR A 75 -6.10 17.77 -3.60
C TYR A 75 -6.68 18.21 -2.24
#